data_AF-A0A6J5U6F7-F1
#
_entry.id   AF-A0A6J5U6F7-F1
#
_cell.length_a   1.000
_cell.length_b   1.000
_cell.length_c   1.000
_cell.angle_alpha   90.00
_cell.angle_beta   90.00
_cell.angle_gamma   90.00
#
_symmetry.space_group_name_H-M   'P 1'
#
loop_
_entity.id
_entity.type
_entity.pdbx_description
1 polymer ?
#
loop_
_entity_poly.entity_id
_entity_poly.type
_entity_poly.pdbx_seq_one_letter_code
_entity_poly.pdbx_strand_id
1 'polypeptide(L)'
;MYYFPCSGVSGKRQPIPDQVVFMKYEDMKMDTMQHVKRLAEFMGHPFSLEEERQGVVQEIINLCSFQNLSNLEVNKSGAYHVHIASQTGQTPLLVNNSAFFRRGGVGDSKNHI
;
A
#
# COMPACT_ATOMS: atom_id res chain seq x y z
N MET A 1 -16.18 8.97 -21.95
CA MET A 1 -15.69 8.11 -20.85
C MET A 1 -14.93 8.99 -19.88
N TYR A 2 -15.57 9.39 -18.78
CA TYR A 2 -14.90 10.16 -17.73
C TYR A 2 -14.40 9.20 -16.67
N TYR A 3 -13.09 9.13 -16.48
CA TYR A 3 -12.48 8.52 -15.31
C TYR A 3 -12.78 9.42 -14.11
N PHE A 4 -13.50 8.89 -13.11
CA PHE A 4 -13.57 9.49 -11.79
C PHE A 4 -12.28 9.12 -11.04
N PRO A 5 -11.35 10.04 -10.77
CA PRO A 5 -10.39 9.84 -9.70
C PRO A 5 -11.18 9.70 -8.39
N CYS A 6 -10.75 8.83 -7.47
CA CYS A 6 -11.33 8.72 -6.13
C CYS A 6 -11.31 10.09 -5.42
N SER A 7 -12.36 10.88 -5.60
CA SER A 7 -12.56 12.20 -5.02
C SER A 7 -13.08 12.04 -3.60
N GLY A 8 -12.21 11.56 -2.71
CA GLY A 8 -12.42 11.53 -1.26
C GLY A 8 -11.94 12.80 -0.55
N VAL A 9 -11.36 13.77 -1.28
CA VAL A 9 -11.03 15.08 -0.70
C VAL A 9 -12.22 16.01 -0.91
N SER A 10 -13.21 15.91 -0.01
CA SER A 10 -14.33 16.85 0.08
C SER A 10 -13.83 18.20 0.58
N GLY A 11 -13.21 18.96 -0.31
CA GLY A 11 -12.77 20.33 -0.06
C GLY A 11 -12.10 20.87 -1.30
N LYS A 12 -12.54 22.02 -1.80
CA LYS A 12 -11.91 22.76 -2.91
C LYS A 12 -10.54 23.34 -2.47
N ARG A 13 -9.63 22.49 -1.99
CA ARG A 13 -8.22 22.83 -1.74
C ARG A 13 -7.41 22.14 -2.82
N GLN A 14 -6.79 22.94 -3.68
CA GLN A 14 -5.68 22.42 -4.48
C GLN A 14 -4.65 21.87 -3.49
N PRO A 15 -4.22 20.60 -3.63
CA PRO A 15 -3.15 20.09 -2.80
C PRO A 15 -1.93 20.99 -3.01
N ILE A 16 -1.31 21.41 -1.91
CA ILE A 16 0.00 22.07 -1.99
C ILE A 16 0.91 21.05 -2.68
N PRO A 17 1.54 21.39 -3.82
CA PRO A 17 2.16 20.42 -4.74
C PRO A 17 3.12 19.43 -4.10
N ASP A 18 3.69 19.77 -2.94
CA ASP A 18 4.71 19.01 -2.23
C ASP A 18 4.21 18.37 -0.91
N GLN A 19 2.92 18.43 -0.60
CA GLN A 19 2.35 17.86 0.63
C GLN A 19 1.62 16.54 0.45
N VAL A 20 1.29 16.16 -0.79
CA VAL A 20 0.53 14.94 -1.08
C VAL A 20 1.06 14.26 -2.34
N VAL A 21 1.40 12.98 -2.22
CA VAL A 21 1.68 12.11 -3.37
C VAL A 21 0.48 11.22 -3.68
N PHE A 22 0.01 11.25 -4.92
CA PHE A 22 -1.03 10.35 -5.40
C PHE A 22 -0.40 9.16 -6.12
N MET A 23 -0.79 7.95 -5.70
CA MET A 23 -0.38 6.69 -6.30
C MET A 23 -1.60 5.82 -6.58
N LYS A 24 -1.61 5.16 -7.74
CA LYS A 24 -2.63 4.22 -8.15
C LYS A 24 -2.07 2.80 -8.06
N TYR A 25 -2.85 1.88 -7.52
CA TYR A 25 -2.39 0.51 -7.26
C TYR A 25 -1.94 -0.21 -8.53
N GLU A 26 -2.69 -0.08 -9.62
CA GLU A 26 -2.35 -0.69 -10.91
C GLU A 26 -1.05 -0.13 -11.47
N ASP A 27 -0.85 1.18 -11.39
CA ASP A 27 0.32 1.86 -11.93
C ASP A 27 1.58 1.52 -11.10
N MET A 28 1.43 1.49 -9.77
CA MET A 28 2.46 1.02 -8.85
C MET A 28 2.84 -0.43 -9.13
N LYS A 29 1.90 -1.29 -9.51
CA LYS A 29 2.20 -2.69 -9.82
C LYS A 29 2.85 -2.87 -11.19
N MET A 30 2.60 -1.95 -12.14
CA MET A 30 3.24 -1.97 -13.46
C MET A 30 4.70 -1.50 -13.39
N ASP A 31 5.01 -0.47 -12.59
CA ASP A 31 6.37 0.01 -12.36
C ASP A 31 6.63 0.29 -10.88
N THR A 32 6.86 -0.79 -10.13
CA THR A 32 7.08 -0.70 -8.67
C THR A 32 8.33 0.13 -8.35
N MET A 33 9.39 0.00 -9.14
CA MET A 33 10.67 0.66 -8.85
C MET A 33 10.56 2.17 -8.94
N GLN A 34 9.95 2.70 -10.00
CA GLN A 34 9.74 4.13 -10.15
C GLN A 34 8.87 4.69 -9.02
N HIS A 35 7.82 3.96 -8.62
CA HIS A 35 6.93 4.40 -7.54
C HIS A 35 7.62 4.39 -6.17
N VAL A 36 8.47 3.40 -5.87
CA VAL A 36 9.25 3.36 -4.63
C VAL A 36 10.24 4.52 -4.57
N LYS A 37 10.94 4.83 -5.67
CA LYS A 37 11.85 6.00 -5.74
C LYS A 37 11.10 7.31 -5.53
N ARG A 38 9.97 7.48 -6.22
CA ARG A 38 9.09 8.66 -6.06
C ARG A 38 8.58 8.81 -4.63
N LEU A 39 8.24 7.71 -3.97
CA LEU A 39 7.81 7.73 -2.56
C LEU A 39 8.96 8.14 -1.63
N ALA A 40 10.16 7.62 -1.86
CA ALA A 40 11.34 7.96 -1.08
C ALA A 40 11.72 9.44 -1.24
N GLU A 41 11.67 9.98 -2.46
CA GLU A 41 11.81 11.42 -2.75
C GLU A 41 10.77 12.25 -1.99
N PHE A 42 9.49 11.84 -2.04
CA PHE A 42 8.42 12.53 -1.33
C PHE A 42 8.58 12.51 0.20
N MET A 43 9.16 11.43 0.75
CA MET A 43 9.48 11.33 2.18
C MET A 43 10.74 12.12 2.59
N GLY A 44 11.44 12.77 1.64
CA GLY A 44 12.69 13.49 1.89
C GLY A 44 13.92 12.60 2.01
N HIS A 45 13.83 11.34 1.56
CA HIS A 45 14.88 10.34 1.60
C HIS A 45 15.13 9.73 0.21
N PRO A 46 15.50 10.53 -0.80
CA PRO A 46 15.79 10.00 -2.13
C PRO A 46 16.98 9.03 -2.08
N PHE A 47 16.91 7.98 -2.90
CA PHE A 47 18.02 7.02 -3.01
C PHE A 47 19.23 7.69 -3.67
N SER A 48 20.40 7.43 -3.11
CA SER A 48 21.68 7.79 -3.72
C SER A 48 22.02 6.86 -4.89
N LEU A 49 22.88 7.34 -5.80
CA LEU A 49 23.38 6.52 -6.91
C LEU A 49 24.08 5.24 -6.42
N GLU A 50 24.70 5.27 -5.25
CA GLU A 50 25.36 4.10 -4.67
C GLU A 50 24.34 3.07 -4.18
N GLU A 51 23.30 3.49 -3.45
CA GLU A 51 22.21 2.61 -3.02
C GLU A 51 21.48 1.98 -4.23
N GLU A 52 21.28 2.75 -5.30
CA GLU A 52 20.71 2.21 -6.54
C GLU A 52 21.62 1.17 -7.19
N ARG A 53 22.94 1.43 -7.25
CA ARG A 53 23.92 0.47 -7.79
C ARG A 53 24.05 -0.78 -6.95
N GLN A 54 23.93 -0.66 -5.64
CA GLN A 54 23.92 -1.78 -4.70
C GLN A 54 22.60 -2.57 -4.74
N GLY A 55 21.58 -2.06 -5.44
CA GLY A 55 20.30 -2.75 -5.58
C GLY A 55 19.37 -2.60 -4.38
N VAL A 56 19.62 -1.64 -3.48
CA VAL A 56 18.82 -1.42 -2.25
C VAL A 56 17.34 -1.25 -2.57
N VAL A 57 17.01 -0.55 -3.66
CA VAL A 57 15.61 -0.36 -4.11
C VAL A 57 14.96 -1.72 -4.42
N GLN A 58 15.69 -2.64 -5.06
CA GLN A 58 15.19 -3.97 -5.39
C GLN A 58 15.02 -4.83 -4.13
N GLU A 59 15.93 -4.71 -3.16
CA GLU A 59 15.82 -5.40 -1.87
C GLU A 59 14.57 -4.95 -1.11
N ILE A 60 14.29 -3.65 -1.07
CA ILE A 60 13.07 -3.10 -0.46
C ILE A 60 11.82 -3.63 -1.16
N ILE A 61 11.80 -3.64 -2.51
CA ILE A 61 10.68 -4.19 -3.29
C ILE A 61 10.46 -5.66 -2.94
N ASN A 62 11.53 -6.45 -2.85
CA ASN A 62 11.44 -7.86 -2.52
C ASN A 62 10.94 -8.08 -1.08
N LEU A 63 11.48 -7.32 -0.12
CA LEU A 63 11.11 -7.36 1.29
C LEU A 63 9.62 -7.03 1.50
N CYS A 64 9.13 -5.97 0.83
CA CYS A 64 7.76 -5.50 0.93
C CYS A 64 6.82 -6.14 -0.11
N SER A 65 7.29 -7.10 -0.90
CA SER A 65 6.48 -7.74 -1.93
C SER A 65 5.31 -8.51 -1.31
N PHE A 66 4.19 -8.56 -2.02
CA PHE A 66 3.03 -9.34 -1.60
C PHE A 66 3.42 -10.79 -1.33
N GLN A 67 4.22 -11.40 -2.22
CA GLN A 67 4.68 -12.78 -2.07
C GLN A 67 5.53 -12.99 -0.82
N ASN A 68 6.42 -12.05 -0.48
CA ASN A 68 7.23 -12.18 0.73
C ASN A 68 6.35 -12.01 1.99
N LEU A 69 5.61 -10.89 2.07
CA LEU A 69 4.81 -10.55 3.25
C LEU A 69 3.69 -11.57 3.51
N SER A 70 2.99 -12.06 2.48
CA SER A 70 1.95 -13.08 2.64
C SER A 70 2.49 -14.43 3.12
N ASN A 71 3.80 -14.66 2.99
CA ASN A 71 4.44 -15.92 3.35
C ASN A 71 5.06 -15.95 4.74
N LEU A 72 5.20 -14.81 5.41
CA LEU A 72 5.70 -14.71 6.78
C LEU A 72 4.72 -15.38 7.76
N GLU A 73 5.26 -16.12 8.73
CA GLU A 73 4.45 -16.88 9.70
C GLU A 73 3.48 -15.97 10.47
N VAL A 74 3.95 -14.79 10.90
CA VAL A 74 3.13 -13.78 11.57
C VAL A 74 1.92 -13.33 10.75
N ASN A 75 1.99 -13.40 9.42
CA ASN A 75 0.89 -13.01 8.53
C ASN A 75 0.00 -14.18 8.13
N LYS A 76 0.44 -15.44 8.34
CA LYS A 76 -0.35 -16.65 8.08
C LYS A 76 -1.17 -17.06 9.29
N SER A 77 -0.55 -17.09 10.47
CA SER A 77 -1.15 -17.63 11.70
C SER A 77 -1.38 -16.58 12.78
N GLY A 78 -0.78 -15.39 12.66
CA GLY A 78 -0.98 -14.29 13.59
C GLY A 78 -2.37 -13.66 13.51
N ALA A 79 -2.70 -12.88 14.54
CA ALA A 79 -3.95 -12.13 14.61
C ALA A 79 -3.71 -10.77 15.29
N TYR A 80 -4.49 -9.79 14.86
CA TYR A 80 -4.42 -8.41 15.33
C TYR A 80 -5.75 -8.00 15.98
N HIS A 81 -5.66 -7.34 17.13
CA HIS A 81 -6.82 -6.78 17.81
C HIS A 81 -7.19 -5.44 17.18
N VAL A 82 -8.35 -5.40 16.52
CA VAL A 82 -8.94 -4.17 16.00
C VAL A 82 -9.96 -3.65 16.99
N HIS A 83 -9.81 -2.40 17.42
CA HIS A 83 -10.84 -1.73 18.21
C HIS A 83 -11.86 -1.12 17.27
N ILE A 84 -13.08 -1.67 17.28
CA ILE A 84 -14.19 -1.13 16.49
C ILE A 84 -15.06 -0.30 17.43
N ALA A 85 -15.39 0.92 17.00
CA ALA A 85 -16.35 1.75 17.70
C ALA A 85 -17.73 1.07 17.68
N SER A 86 -18.31 0.84 18.85
CA SER A 86 -19.66 0.33 19.04
C SER A 86 -20.48 1.29 19.88
N GLN A 87 -21.80 1.09 19.90
CA GLN A 87 -22.73 1.94 20.65
C GLN A 87 -22.45 1.94 22.17
N THR A 88 -21.75 0.91 22.68
CA THR A 88 -21.42 0.72 24.09
C THR A 88 -19.94 0.97 24.41
N GLY A 89 -19.14 1.49 23.48
CA GLY A 89 -17.71 1.75 23.66
C GLY A 89 -16.83 1.17 22.55
N GLN A 90 -15.60 0.77 22.86
CA GLN A 90 -14.75 0.04 21.91
C GLN A 90 -14.85 -1.46 22.19
N THR A 91 -15.21 -2.24 21.17
CA THR A 91 -15.22 -3.71 21.27
C THR A 91 -13.99 -4.25 20.53
N PRO A 92 -13.11 -5.03 21.21
CA PRO A 92 -11.97 -5.64 20.54
C PRO A 92 -12.46 -6.77 19.63
N LEU A 93 -12.13 -6.69 18.34
CA LEU A 93 -12.30 -7.75 17.37
C LEU A 93 -10.94 -8.38 17.09
N LEU A 94 -10.87 -9.71 17.14
CA LEU A 94 -9.68 -10.44 16.69
C LEU A 94 -9.77 -10.70 15.19
N VAL A 95 -8.85 -10.12 14.41
CA VAL A 95 -8.76 -10.32 12.96
C VAL A 95 -7.51 -11.12 12.65
N ASN A 96 -7.65 -12.25 11.96
CA ASN A 96 -6.49 -13.03 11.53
C ASN A 96 -5.71 -12.25 10.46
N ASN A 97 -4.38 -12.21 10.56
CA ASN A 97 -3.54 -11.42 9.67
C ASN A 97 -3.63 -11.88 8.20
N SER A 98 -3.93 -13.16 7.95
CA SER A 98 -4.10 -13.70 6.59
C SER A 98 -5.25 -13.02 5.83
N ALA A 99 -6.21 -12.42 6.54
CA ALA A 99 -7.30 -11.67 5.94
C ALA A 99 -6.81 -10.45 5.12
N PHE A 100 -5.64 -9.88 5.47
CA PHE A 100 -5.05 -8.76 4.73
C PHE A 100 -4.38 -9.19 3.41
N PHE A 101 -4.11 -10.49 3.21
CA PHE A 101 -3.32 -11.01 2.10
C PHE A 101 -4.10 -12.00 1.20
N ARG A 102 -5.19 -11.55 0.56
CA ARG A 102 -6.06 -12.43 -0.26
C ARG A 102 -5.45 -12.93 -1.57
N ARG A 103 -5.30 -12.04 -2.56
CA ARG A 103 -4.69 -12.36 -3.88
C ARG A 103 -3.62 -11.37 -4.32
N GLY A 104 -3.74 -10.10 -3.91
CA GLY A 104 -2.80 -9.05 -4.32
C GLY A 104 -2.71 -8.88 -5.84
N GLY A 105 -3.80 -9.15 -6.58
CA GLY A 105 -3.87 -9.18 -8.04
C GLY A 105 -4.71 -8.05 -8.62
N VAL A 106 -4.29 -7.48 -9.76
CA VAL A 106 -5.11 -6.53 -10.53
C VAL A 106 -6.16 -7.32 -11.34
N GLY A 107 -7.40 -6.85 -11.35
CA GLY A 107 -8.47 -7.45 -12.16
C GLY A 107 -9.19 -8.61 -11.51
N ASP A 108 -8.92 -8.92 -10.24
CA ASP A 108 -9.64 -9.98 -9.50
C ASP A 108 -11.15 -9.72 -9.37
N SER A 109 -11.57 -8.46 -9.49
CA SER A 109 -12.98 -8.07 -9.55
C SER A 109 -13.76 -8.81 -10.63
N LYS A 110 -13.14 -9.09 -11.79
CA LYS A 110 -13.76 -9.80 -12.92
C LYS A 110 -14.21 -11.22 -12.58
N ASN A 111 -13.72 -11.81 -11.48
CA ASN A 111 -14.12 -13.14 -11.04
C ASN A 111 -15.38 -13.13 -10.15
N HIS A 112 -15.89 -11.94 -9.81
CA HIS A 112 -16.94 -11.75 -8.81
C HIS A 112 -18.04 -10.77 -9.25
N ILE A 113 -17.98 -10.28 -10.49
CA ILE A 113 -18.99 -9.46 -11.15
C ILE A 113 -19.52 -10.20 -12.38
#